data_AF-A0A0S8E5Y5-F1
#
_entry.id   AF-A0A0S8E5Y5-F1
#
_cell.length_a   1.000
_cell.length_b   1.000
_cell.length_c   1.000
_cell.angle_alpha   90.00
_cell.angle_beta   90.00
_cell.angle_gamma   90.00
#
_symmetry.space_group_name_H-M   'P 1'
#
loop_
_entity.id
_entity.type
_entity.pdbx_description
1 polymer ?
#
loop_
_entity_poly.entity_id
_entity_poly.type
_entity_poly.pdbx_seq_one_letter_code
_entity_poly.pdbx_strand_id
1 'polypeptide(L)'
;MTDIGGDPDDEQSMVRFLLYTCDYQVEGLCTGFGHGHYQNTRPELIRKAVDAYGQVLPNLRKHRTDFPSHERLAGLIKDGSSGDAHSVGPGRDSEASEWIIQVLDRADPRPVWFTIWGGPRELAQAVWKVSQTRNATEAAALKKKIRVHS
;
A
#
# COMPACT_ATOMS: atom_id res chain seq x y z
N MET A 1 1.26 0.88 -3.75
CA MET A 1 0.66 -0.36 -4.23
C MET A 1 1.55 -0.91 -5.31
N THR A 2 1.88 -2.19 -5.24
CA THR A 2 2.93 -2.81 -6.05
C THR A 2 2.50 -4.21 -6.48
N ASP A 3 2.84 -4.59 -7.70
CA ASP A 3 2.71 -5.93 -8.26
C ASP A 3 4.01 -6.74 -8.14
N ILE A 4 4.79 -6.43 -7.10
CA ILE A 4 6.08 -7.02 -6.74
C ILE A 4 6.20 -8.50 -7.11
N GLY A 5 7.30 -8.80 -7.79
CA GLY A 5 7.59 -10.10 -8.37
C GLY A 5 7.22 -10.21 -9.85
N GLY A 6 6.34 -9.32 -10.37
CA GLY A 6 6.04 -9.18 -11.81
C GLY A 6 7.31 -9.10 -12.64
N ASP A 7 8.18 -8.21 -12.20
CA ASP A 7 9.55 -8.05 -12.66
C ASP A 7 10.42 -7.59 -11.46
N PRO A 8 11.74 -7.43 -11.62
CA PRO A 8 12.62 -7.12 -10.49
C PRO A 8 12.57 -5.66 -10.03
N ASP A 9 11.94 -4.74 -10.77
CA ASP A 9 12.01 -3.31 -10.50
C ASP A 9 11.23 -2.88 -9.24
N ASP A 10 10.11 -3.54 -8.90
CA ASP A 10 9.37 -3.31 -7.66
C ASP A 10 10.17 -3.73 -6.43
N GLU A 11 10.92 -4.83 -6.51
CA GLU A 11 11.83 -5.24 -5.44
C GLU A 11 12.94 -4.19 -5.24
N GLN A 12 13.50 -3.67 -6.34
CA GLN A 12 14.52 -2.62 -6.29
C GLN A 12 13.96 -1.29 -5.75
N SER A 13 12.76 -0.92 -6.21
CA SER A 13 12.03 0.27 -5.77
C SER A 13 11.66 0.18 -4.30
N MET A 14 11.27 -1.01 -3.82
CA MET A 14 11.02 -1.27 -2.40
C MET A 14 12.27 -1.08 -1.56
N VAL A 15 13.41 -1.66 -1.95
CA VAL A 15 14.69 -1.46 -1.25
C VAL A 15 15.03 0.02 -1.19
N ARG A 16 14.92 0.75 -2.30
CA ARG A 16 15.17 2.20 -2.32
C ARG A 16 14.21 2.93 -1.39
N PHE A 17 12.90 2.68 -1.51
CA PHE A 17 11.88 3.36 -0.71
C PHE A 17 12.07 3.15 0.79
N LEU A 18 12.43 1.94 1.23
CA LEU A 18 12.72 1.63 2.64
C LEU A 18 13.78 2.55 3.24
N LEU A 19 14.78 2.96 2.45
CA LEU A 19 15.83 3.90 2.85
C LEU A 19 15.37 5.36 2.95
N TYR A 20 14.17 5.69 2.46
CA TYR A 20 13.54 7.02 2.59
C TYR A 20 12.36 7.01 3.56
N THR A 21 12.09 5.91 4.26
CA THR A 21 10.91 5.80 5.14
C THR A 21 10.92 6.74 6.34
N CYS A 22 12.05 7.37 6.65
CA CYS A 22 12.11 8.44 7.64
C CYS A 22 11.56 9.78 7.11
N ASP A 23 11.51 9.97 5.78
CA ASP A 23 11.00 11.19 5.14
C ASP A 23 9.48 11.13 4.89
N TYR A 24 8.86 9.97 5.09
CA TYR A 24 7.45 9.73 4.82
C TYR A 24 6.74 9.14 6.04
N GLN A 25 5.50 9.58 6.24
CA GLN A 25 4.57 8.81 7.05
C GLN A 25 4.00 7.67 6.21
N VAL A 26 4.66 6.52 6.26
CA VAL A 26 4.20 5.33 5.55
C VAL A 26 2.89 4.85 6.17
N GLU A 27 1.84 4.78 5.35
CA GLU A 27 0.51 4.33 5.78
C GLU A 27 0.21 2.89 5.36
N GLY A 28 0.92 2.33 4.38
CA GLY A 28 0.69 0.98 3.90
C GLY A 28 1.69 0.55 2.83
N LEU A 29 2.07 -0.72 2.87
CA LEU A 29 2.82 -1.42 1.83
C LEU A 29 1.90 -2.48 1.24
N CYS A 30 1.05 -2.07 0.30
CA CYS A 30 -0.01 -2.92 -0.23
C CYS A 30 0.44 -3.63 -1.51
N THR A 31 0.26 -4.95 -1.57
CA THR A 31 0.36 -5.70 -2.83
C THR A 31 -0.88 -5.50 -3.70
N GLY A 32 -0.70 -5.66 -5.00
CA GLY A 32 -1.74 -5.63 -6.02
C GLY A 32 -1.26 -6.40 -7.24
N PHE A 33 -1.85 -6.07 -8.40
CA PHE A 33 -1.53 -6.71 -9.68
C PHE A 33 -1.01 -5.72 -10.70
N GLY A 34 -0.30 -6.24 -11.70
CA GLY A 34 0.17 -5.49 -12.85
C GLY A 34 0.84 -6.41 -13.85
N HIS A 35 1.80 -5.90 -14.61
CA HIS A 35 2.28 -6.59 -15.80
C HIS A 35 3.13 -7.82 -15.44
N GLY A 36 2.69 -9.01 -15.85
CA GLY A 36 3.42 -10.27 -15.67
C GLY A 36 2.94 -11.10 -14.48
N HIS A 37 2.22 -10.52 -13.53
CA HIS A 37 1.72 -11.19 -12.31
C HIS A 37 0.20 -11.04 -12.15
N TYR A 38 -0.57 -11.99 -12.70
CA TYR A 38 -2.04 -11.89 -12.81
C TYR A 38 -2.82 -12.92 -11.97
N GLN A 39 -2.16 -13.70 -11.11
CA GLN A 39 -2.84 -14.79 -10.40
C GLN A 39 -2.76 -14.64 -8.88
N ASN A 40 -1.56 -14.40 -8.35
CA ASN A 40 -1.31 -14.30 -6.91
C ASN A 40 -0.50 -13.04 -6.60
N THR A 41 -0.93 -12.32 -5.56
CA THR A 41 -0.12 -11.29 -4.92
C THR A 41 1.05 -11.91 -4.17
N ARG A 42 2.09 -11.12 -3.87
CA ARG A 42 3.34 -11.58 -3.24
C ARG A 42 3.77 -10.77 -2.02
N PRO A 43 2.96 -10.72 -0.94
CA PRO A 43 3.28 -9.93 0.24
C PRO A 43 4.55 -10.42 0.96
N GLU A 44 4.96 -11.67 0.73
CA GLU A 44 6.21 -12.24 1.22
C GLU A 44 7.46 -11.55 0.65
N LEU A 45 7.40 -11.00 -0.57
CA LEU A 45 8.52 -10.26 -1.15
C LEU A 45 8.70 -8.90 -0.47
N ILE A 46 7.61 -8.21 -0.15
CA ILE A 46 7.65 -7.00 0.69
C ILE A 46 8.22 -7.35 2.06
N ARG A 47 7.76 -8.45 2.66
CA ARG A 47 8.23 -8.89 3.98
C ARG A 47 9.73 -9.19 3.99
N LYS A 48 10.22 -9.90 2.98
CA LYS A 48 11.66 -10.14 2.79
C LYS A 48 12.46 -8.84 2.73
N ALA A 49 11.97 -7.82 2.01
CA ALA A 49 12.63 -6.52 1.96
C ALA A 49 12.61 -5.79 3.31
N VAL A 50 11.48 -5.82 4.03
CA VAL A 50 11.34 -5.25 5.38
C VAL A 50 12.24 -5.97 6.40
N ASP A 51 12.34 -7.29 6.33
CA ASP A 51 13.23 -8.10 7.17
C ASP A 51 14.70 -7.74 6.94
N ALA A 52 15.10 -7.57 5.68
CA ALA A 52 16.45 -7.10 5.33
C ALA A 52 16.71 -5.67 5.83
N TYR A 53 15.73 -4.77 5.71
CA TYR A 53 15.78 -3.44 6.30
C TYR A 53 15.99 -3.48 7.81
N GLY A 54 15.29 -4.38 8.51
CA GLY A 54 15.43 -4.56 9.96
C GLY A 54 16.86 -4.92 10.39
N GLN A 55 17.57 -5.72 9.59
CA GLN A 55 18.96 -6.09 9.85
C GLN A 55 19.92 -4.90 9.77
N VAL A 56 19.66 -3.93 8.88
CA VAL A 56 20.49 -2.72 8.70
C VAL A 56 20.01 -1.51 9.49
N LEU A 57 18.82 -1.57 10.09
CA LEU A 57 18.21 -0.48 10.86
C LEU A 57 19.12 0.12 11.94
N PRO A 58 19.92 -0.65 12.72
CA PRO A 58 20.84 -0.06 13.70
C PRO A 58 21.89 0.86 13.07
N ASN A 59 22.30 0.59 11.82
CA ASN A 59 23.23 1.45 11.09
C ASN A 59 22.50 2.68 10.53
N LEU A 60 21.31 2.51 9.94
CA LEU A 60 20.49 3.63 9.44
C LEU A 60 20.21 4.66 10.55
N ARG A 61 19.91 4.18 11.76
CA ARG A 61 19.63 5.04 12.92
C ARG A 61 20.82 5.81 13.47
N LYS A 62 22.05 5.49 13.06
CA LYS A 62 23.23 6.35 13.31
C LYS A 62 23.18 7.65 12.51
N HIS A 63 22.47 7.66 11.39
CA HIS A 63 22.36 8.82 10.50
C HIS A 63 21.05 9.60 10.72
N ARG A 64 19.95 8.90 11.00
CA ARG A 64 18.60 9.47 11.22
C ARG A 64 17.86 8.64 12.27
N THR A 65 17.57 9.20 13.43
CA THR A 65 16.99 8.43 14.56
C THR A 65 15.52 8.02 14.34
N ASP A 66 14.83 8.70 13.43
CA ASP A 66 13.40 8.60 13.15
C ASP A 66 13.04 7.57 12.06
N PHE A 67 14.00 6.78 11.58
CA PHE A 67 13.68 5.59 10.79
C PHE A 67 12.71 4.66 11.54
N PRO A 68 11.58 4.25 10.92
CA PRO A 68 10.57 3.42 11.57
C PRO A 68 11.13 2.07 12.01
N SER A 69 10.52 1.45 13.02
CA SER A 69 10.94 0.11 13.42
C SER A 69 10.56 -0.93 12.36
N HIS A 70 11.26 -2.07 12.37
CA HIS A 70 10.89 -3.22 11.56
C HIS A 70 9.44 -3.62 11.80
N GLU A 71 9.02 -3.73 13.07
CA GLU A 71 7.68 -4.15 13.47
C GLU A 71 6.61 -3.20 12.94
N ARG A 72 6.90 -1.89 12.97
CA ARG A 72 6.01 -0.88 12.39
C ARG A 72 5.82 -1.12 10.90
N LEU A 73 6.90 -1.28 10.13
CA LEU A 73 6.79 -1.49 8.68
C LEU A 73 6.15 -2.84 8.34
N ALA A 74 6.49 -3.89 9.08
CA ALA A 74 5.92 -5.23 8.90
C ALA A 74 4.39 -5.23 9.14
N GLY A 75 3.92 -4.49 10.14
CA GLY A 75 2.48 -4.32 10.43
C GLY A 75 1.70 -3.54 9.35
N LEU A 76 2.40 -2.77 8.51
CA LEU A 76 1.82 -1.99 7.41
C LEU A 76 1.75 -2.77 6.09
N ILE A 77 2.26 -4.00 6.04
CA ILE A 77 2.11 -4.87 4.87
C ILE A 77 0.65 -5.33 4.80
N LYS A 78 0.02 -5.13 3.63
CA LYS A 78 -1.38 -5.50 3.41
C LYS A 78 -1.54 -6.23 2.10
N ASP A 79 -2.18 -7.39 2.14
CA ASP A 79 -2.34 -8.19 0.94
C ASP A 79 -3.52 -7.74 0.08
N GLY A 80 -3.31 -7.63 -1.22
CA GLY A 80 -4.36 -7.40 -2.21
C GLY A 80 -5.20 -8.64 -2.47
N SER A 81 -6.25 -8.50 -3.28
CA SER A 81 -7.03 -9.66 -3.73
C SER A 81 -6.20 -10.49 -4.70
N SER A 82 -6.38 -11.82 -4.72
CA SER A 82 -5.91 -12.69 -5.82
C SER A 82 -6.99 -12.84 -6.92
N GLY A 83 -6.62 -13.24 -8.14
CA GLY A 83 -7.52 -13.33 -9.30
C GLY A 83 -7.47 -12.14 -10.29
N ASP A 84 -8.64 -11.67 -10.74
CA ASP A 84 -8.74 -10.68 -11.83
C ASP A 84 -8.38 -9.25 -11.38
N ALA A 85 -7.30 -8.71 -11.98
CA ALA A 85 -6.75 -7.38 -11.74
C ALA A 85 -7.71 -6.22 -12.06
N HIS A 86 -8.76 -6.46 -12.85
CA HIS A 86 -9.75 -5.44 -13.22
C HIS A 86 -11.08 -5.63 -12.49
N SER A 87 -11.23 -6.68 -11.68
CA SER A 87 -12.48 -6.96 -10.98
C SER A 87 -12.60 -6.14 -9.69
N VAL A 88 -13.54 -5.20 -9.74
CA VAL A 88 -14.01 -4.37 -8.61
C VAL A 88 -15.51 -4.62 -8.45
N GLY A 89 -15.99 -4.79 -7.22
CA GLY A 89 -17.41 -5.06 -6.99
C GLY A 89 -17.76 -5.83 -5.72
N PRO A 90 -18.96 -6.43 -5.67
CA PRO A 90 -19.37 -7.29 -4.56
C PRO A 90 -18.44 -8.50 -4.41
N GLY A 91 -18.07 -8.85 -3.17
CA GLY A 91 -17.22 -10.01 -2.89
C GLY A 91 -15.76 -9.86 -3.32
N ARG A 92 -15.32 -8.62 -3.56
CA ARG A 92 -13.99 -8.29 -4.07
C ARG A 92 -13.12 -7.53 -3.07
N ASP A 93 -13.56 -7.36 -1.83
CA ASP A 93 -12.76 -6.74 -0.77
C ASP A 93 -11.48 -7.56 -0.48
N SER A 94 -10.40 -6.89 -0.12
CA SER A 94 -9.12 -7.47 0.27
C SER A 94 -8.61 -6.83 1.57
N GLU A 95 -7.54 -7.38 2.17
CA GLU A 95 -6.90 -6.75 3.32
C GLU A 95 -6.44 -5.33 2.97
N ALA A 96 -5.84 -5.14 1.79
CA ALA A 96 -5.41 -3.85 1.29
C ALA A 96 -6.58 -2.88 1.07
N SER A 97 -7.68 -3.28 0.43
CA SER A 97 -8.80 -2.38 0.18
C SER A 97 -9.47 -1.91 1.48
N GLU A 98 -9.64 -2.82 2.45
CA GLU A 98 -10.17 -2.47 3.76
C GLU A 98 -9.24 -1.54 4.53
N TRP A 99 -7.94 -1.81 4.49
CA TRP A 99 -6.94 -0.97 5.13
C TRP A 99 -6.92 0.44 4.54
N ILE A 100 -7.06 0.57 3.22
CA ILE A 100 -7.15 1.88 2.55
C ILE A 100 -8.33 2.69 3.07
N ILE A 101 -9.50 2.08 3.25
CA ILE A 101 -10.67 2.74 3.84
C ILE A 101 -10.36 3.19 5.26
N GLN A 102 -9.78 2.30 6.08
CA GLN A 102 -9.40 2.63 7.46
C GLN A 102 -8.42 3.80 7.54
N VAL A 103 -7.40 3.84 6.68
CA VAL A 103 -6.44 4.96 6.61
C VAL A 103 -7.14 6.26 6.23
N LEU A 104 -8.00 6.23 5.22
CA LEU A 104 -8.71 7.42 4.74
C LEU A 104 -9.73 7.95 5.75
N ASP A 105 -10.30 7.09 6.60
CA ASP A 105 -11.25 7.46 7.65
C ASP A 105 -10.61 8.11 8.88
N ARG A 106 -9.29 8.00 9.06
CA ARG A 106 -8.61 8.63 10.19
C ARG A 106 -8.84 10.14 10.17
N ALA A 107 -9.00 10.73 11.35
CA ALA A 107 -9.14 12.17 11.56
C ALA A 107 -7.79 12.92 11.36
N ASP A 108 -7.19 12.74 10.20
CA ASP A 108 -6.00 13.42 9.73
C ASP A 108 -6.38 14.35 8.56
N PRO A 109 -6.13 15.67 8.67
CA PRO A 109 -6.46 16.62 7.61
C PRO A 109 -5.53 16.48 6.40
N ARG A 110 -4.39 15.79 6.53
CA ARG A 110 -3.45 15.61 5.43
C ARG A 110 -4.03 14.67 4.37
N PRO A 111 -3.65 14.89 3.10
CA PRO A 111 -3.98 13.94 2.06
C PRO A 111 -3.17 12.65 2.18
N VAL A 112 -3.70 11.57 1.59
CA VAL A 112 -2.99 10.30 1.45
C VAL A 112 -2.60 10.13 -0.01
N TRP A 113 -1.30 9.90 -0.23
CA TRP A 113 -0.73 9.61 -1.54
C TRP A 113 -0.72 8.11 -1.79
N PHE A 114 -1.23 7.72 -2.95
CA PHE A 114 -1.17 6.36 -3.46
C PHE A 114 -0.18 6.35 -4.62
N THR A 115 1.01 5.80 -4.37
CA THR A 115 1.98 5.51 -5.43
C THR A 115 1.63 4.14 -6.02
N ILE A 116 1.33 4.12 -7.30
CA ILE A 116 0.89 2.93 -8.03
C ILE A 116 2.08 2.47 -8.87
N TRP A 117 2.75 1.40 -8.44
CA TRP A 117 3.87 0.80 -9.17
C TRP A 117 3.38 -0.32 -10.11
N GLY A 118 2.27 -0.97 -9.73
CA GLY A 118 1.50 -1.86 -10.60
C GLY A 118 0.15 -1.27 -11.02
N GLY A 119 -0.92 -1.92 -10.59
CA GLY A 119 -2.31 -1.55 -10.90
C GLY A 119 -3.07 -0.98 -9.69
N PRO A 120 -4.02 -0.04 -9.90
CA PRO A 120 -4.71 0.69 -8.82
C PRO A 120 -5.92 -0.06 -8.24
N ARG A 121 -6.04 -1.37 -8.46
CA ARG A 121 -7.25 -2.14 -8.17
C ARG A 121 -7.75 -1.99 -6.74
N GLU A 122 -6.87 -2.11 -5.74
CA GLU A 122 -7.28 -2.04 -4.32
C GLU A 122 -7.79 -0.66 -3.91
N LEU A 123 -7.22 0.41 -4.48
CA LEU A 123 -7.75 1.74 -4.33
C LEU A 123 -9.13 1.88 -4.98
N ALA A 124 -9.30 1.32 -6.19
CA ALA A 124 -10.58 1.32 -6.88
C ALA A 124 -11.66 0.54 -6.10
N GLN A 125 -11.31 -0.62 -5.52
CA GLN A 125 -12.21 -1.41 -4.67
C GLN A 125 -12.61 -0.64 -3.41
N ALA A 126 -11.65 0.01 -2.73
CA ALA A 126 -11.93 0.83 -1.56
C ALA A 126 -12.92 1.97 -1.88
N VAL A 127 -12.69 2.69 -2.98
CA VAL A 127 -13.57 3.77 -3.45
C VAL A 127 -14.94 3.25 -3.86
N TRP A 128 -15.00 2.09 -4.52
CA TRP A 128 -16.25 1.44 -4.91
C TRP A 128 -17.08 1.08 -3.69
N LYS A 129 -16.51 0.37 -2.72
CA LYS A 129 -17.21 -0.06 -1.49
C LYS A 129 -17.76 1.13 -0.72
N VAL A 130 -16.96 2.19 -0.53
CA VAL A 130 -17.41 3.43 0.12
C VAL A 130 -18.58 4.05 -0.64
N SER A 131 -18.53 4.06 -1.97
CA SER A 131 -19.61 4.62 -2.81
C SER A 131 -20.90 3.78 -2.77
N GLN A 132 -20.83 2.49 -2.41
CA GLN A 132 -22.00 1.62 -2.26
C GLN A 132 -22.58 1.60 -0.84
N THR A 133 -21.75 1.85 0.17
CA THR A 133 -22.11 1.63 1.59
C THR A 133 -22.32 2.92 2.39
N ARG A 134 -21.92 4.07 1.84
CA ARG A 134 -21.99 5.38 2.52
C ARG A 134 -22.80 6.38 1.71
N ASN A 135 -23.22 7.46 2.35
CA ASN A 135 -23.94 8.51 1.63
C ASN A 135 -22.98 9.32 0.71
N ALA A 136 -23.55 10.07 -0.23
CA ALA A 136 -22.79 10.80 -1.23
C ALA A 136 -21.80 11.83 -0.63
N THR A 137 -22.18 12.46 0.48
CA THR A 137 -21.33 13.46 1.16
C THR A 137 -20.09 12.80 1.79
N GLU A 138 -20.27 11.67 2.47
CA GLU A 138 -19.18 10.90 3.07
C GLU A 138 -18.23 10.34 1.99
N ALA A 139 -18.78 9.76 0.92
CA ALA A 139 -17.98 9.24 -0.18
C ALA A 139 -17.18 10.34 -0.88
N ALA A 140 -17.77 11.53 -1.08
CA ALA A 140 -17.07 12.68 -1.64
C ALA A 140 -15.97 13.21 -0.70
N ALA A 141 -16.22 13.26 0.61
CA ALA A 141 -15.23 13.67 1.61
C ALA A 141 -14.01 12.73 1.61
N LEU A 142 -14.24 11.41 1.56
CA LEU A 142 -13.16 10.43 1.46
C LEU A 142 -12.35 10.58 0.17
N LYS A 143 -13.01 10.72 -0.99
CA LYS A 143 -12.34 10.94 -2.28
C LYS A 143 -11.45 12.19 -2.28
N LYS A 144 -11.88 13.27 -1.61
CA LYS A 144 -11.08 14.51 -1.46
C LYS A 144 -9.76 14.31 -0.70
N LYS A 145 -9.55 13.20 0.00
CA LYS A 145 -8.29 12.89 0.70
C LYS A 145 -7.27 12.16 -0.19
N ILE A 146 -7.70 11.57 -1.30
CA ILE A 146 -6.87 10.72 -2.18
C ILE A 146 -6.05 11.56 -3.16
N ARG A 147 -4.74 11.31 -3.25
CA ARG A 147 -3.83 11.76 -4.33
C ARG A 147 -3.24 10.51 -4.99
N VAL A 148 -3.16 10.48 -6.31
CA VAL A 148 -2.64 9.33 -7.06
C VAL A 148 -1.41 9.75 -7.85
N HIS A 149 -0.36 8.94 -7.76
CA HIS A 149 0.79 8.98 -8.67
C HIS A 149 0.92 7.60 -9.29
N SER A 150 0.80 7.52 -10.62
CA SER A 150 0.89 6.31 -11.42
C SER A 150 1.83 6.53 -12.58
#